data_AF-A0AAD9H2U1-F1
#
_entry.id   AF-A0AAD9H2U1-F1
#
_cell.length_a   1.000
_cell.length_b   1.000
_cell.length_c   1.000
_cell.angle_alpha   90.00
_cell.angle_beta   90.00
_cell.angle_gamma   90.00
#
_symmetry.space_group_name_H-M   'P 1'
#
loop_
_entity.id
_entity.type
_entity.pdbx_description
1 polymer ?
#
loop_
_entity_poly.entity_id
_entity_poly.type
_entity_poly.pdbx_seq_one_letter_code
_entity_poly.pdbx_strand_id
1 'polypeptide(L)'
;KGVGPSAQLKEFGIDPVHVNENIGQHLNDHSVFSIMATSTPEFSTSDMSATYAALREAQNEFYTNATGQYTAPSGITNAFQKLSEDELRKIGAGDVVAAGLGNQSHIEYLFESVFYPGGPTPYYTPRSNETYISLTASSMVALSRGNVTLRSSSMAEFPKINPNYYAHPADRKMAVASFRYLRKILSHPRMAQFTVGPNKGEVSPGASVTDDDEDAILAYVRATTIPNWHASGTNQMRPEADGGVVDPRLRVYGVDGLRVVDCSVIPVLPDVNIVASVYMIGEKGAALIREDWNDS
;
A
#
# COMPACT_ATOMS: atom_id res chain seq x y z
N LYS A 1 -4.03 26.29 -20.09
CA LYS A 1 -2.92 26.73 -19.22
C LYS A 1 -2.68 25.67 -18.14
N GLY A 2 -1.45 25.33 -17.78
CA GLY A 2 -1.17 24.26 -16.80
C GLY A 2 0.17 24.38 -16.07
N VAL A 3 0.33 23.65 -14.97
CA VAL A 3 1.55 23.57 -14.16
C VAL A 3 2.04 22.12 -14.20
N GLY A 4 3.30 21.89 -14.55
CA GLY A 4 3.82 20.52 -14.66
C GLY A 4 5.07 20.37 -15.53
N PRO A 5 5.47 19.11 -15.84
CA PRO A 5 6.61 18.82 -16.68
C PRO A 5 6.47 19.40 -18.09
N SER A 6 7.51 20.07 -18.59
CA SER A 6 7.46 20.80 -19.87
C SER A 6 7.09 19.88 -21.04
N ALA A 7 7.65 18.67 -21.05
CA ALA A 7 7.41 17.69 -22.11
C ALA A 7 5.94 17.28 -22.19
N GLN A 8 5.28 17.03 -21.03
CA GLN A 8 3.87 16.65 -21.00
C GLN A 8 2.95 17.80 -21.40
N LEU A 9 3.22 19.02 -20.89
CA LEU A 9 2.44 20.20 -21.25
C LEU A 9 2.50 20.45 -22.77
N LYS A 10 3.69 20.34 -23.36
CA LYS A 10 3.89 20.48 -24.81
C LYS A 10 3.19 19.37 -25.60
N GLU A 11 3.31 18.11 -25.18
CA GLU A 11 2.68 16.96 -25.84
C GLU A 11 1.17 17.16 -26.04
N PHE A 12 0.50 17.74 -25.03
CA PHE A 12 -0.96 17.93 -25.05
C PHE A 12 -1.41 19.36 -25.37
N GLY A 13 -0.51 20.21 -25.88
CA GLY A 13 -0.85 21.58 -26.30
C GLY A 13 -1.34 22.47 -25.15
N ILE A 14 -0.82 22.26 -23.94
CA ILE A 14 -1.20 23.02 -22.74
C ILE A 14 -0.19 24.15 -22.53
N ASP A 15 -0.64 25.39 -22.64
CA ASP A 15 0.21 26.55 -22.35
C ASP A 15 0.75 26.52 -20.91
N PRO A 16 2.07 26.61 -20.67
CA PRO A 16 2.61 26.55 -19.32
C PRO A 16 2.31 27.83 -18.53
N VAL A 17 1.88 27.65 -17.28
CA VAL A 17 1.86 28.69 -16.22
C VAL A 17 3.18 28.67 -15.48
N HIS A 18 3.61 27.48 -15.06
CA HIS A 18 4.90 27.23 -14.43
C HIS A 18 5.35 25.81 -14.77
N VAL A 19 6.65 25.65 -15.01
CA VAL A 19 7.24 24.34 -15.34
C VAL A 19 7.93 23.80 -14.09
N ASN A 20 7.43 22.67 -13.60
CA ASN A 20 8.07 21.91 -12.54
C ASN A 20 8.08 20.43 -12.96
N GLU A 21 9.27 19.90 -13.22
CA GLU A 21 9.47 18.55 -13.75
C GLU A 21 9.14 17.45 -12.73
N ASN A 22 8.94 17.79 -11.45
CA ASN A 22 8.67 16.84 -10.38
C ASN A 22 7.18 16.60 -10.13
N ILE A 23 6.30 17.41 -10.71
CA ILE A 23 4.85 17.21 -10.58
C ILE A 23 4.45 15.88 -11.21
N GLY A 24 3.72 15.07 -10.44
CA GLY A 24 3.31 13.72 -10.82
C GLY A 24 4.43 12.68 -10.76
N GLN A 25 5.66 13.05 -10.39
CA GLN A 25 6.79 12.12 -10.24
C GLN A 25 6.89 11.63 -8.80
N HIS A 26 7.77 10.67 -8.54
CA HIS A 26 8.05 10.17 -7.18
C HIS A 26 6.84 9.54 -6.48
N LEU A 27 5.88 9.00 -7.24
CA LEU A 27 4.75 8.26 -6.67
C LEU A 27 5.30 7.15 -5.77
N ASN A 28 4.89 7.20 -4.52
CA ASN A 28 5.24 6.25 -3.49
C ASN A 28 3.97 5.62 -2.95
N ASP A 29 4.03 4.34 -2.58
CA ASP A 29 2.93 3.62 -1.94
C ASP A 29 3.52 2.52 -1.08
N HIS A 30 2.77 2.09 -0.06
CA HIS A 30 2.98 0.76 0.48
C HIS A 30 2.30 -0.23 -0.47
N SER A 31 2.96 -1.34 -0.75
CA SER A 31 2.39 -2.41 -1.56
C SER A 31 2.27 -3.67 -0.72
N VAL A 32 1.19 -4.42 -0.94
CA VAL A 32 0.89 -5.61 -0.17
C VAL A 32 0.72 -6.83 -1.05
N PHE A 33 1.09 -7.98 -0.51
CA PHE A 33 0.76 -9.30 -1.04
C PHE A 33 0.46 -10.24 0.13
N SER A 34 -0.23 -11.34 -0.14
CA SER A 34 -0.66 -12.27 0.91
C SER A 34 -0.24 -13.68 0.61
N ILE A 35 -0.13 -14.52 1.64
CA ILE A 35 -0.33 -15.97 1.52
C ILE A 35 -1.68 -16.33 2.13
N MET A 36 -2.34 -17.33 1.57
CA MET A 36 -3.71 -17.67 1.94
C MET A 36 -3.78 -19.10 2.44
N ALA A 37 -4.55 -19.31 3.50
CA ALA A 37 -4.80 -20.62 4.05
C ALA A 37 -6.30 -20.88 4.22
N THR A 38 -6.72 -22.13 3.99
CA THR A 38 -8.05 -22.58 4.37
C THR A 38 -8.16 -22.59 5.89
N SER A 39 -9.27 -22.03 6.39
CA SER A 39 -9.55 -21.82 7.81
C SER A 39 -10.79 -22.58 8.23
N THR A 40 -10.94 -22.87 9.53
CA THR A 40 -12.26 -23.22 10.07
C THR A 40 -13.20 -22.01 9.96
N PRO A 41 -14.50 -22.19 9.68
CA PRO A 41 -15.44 -21.10 9.46
C PRO A 41 -15.52 -20.08 10.61
N GLU A 42 -15.42 -20.54 11.86
CA GLU A 42 -15.48 -19.68 13.06
C GLU A 42 -14.40 -18.58 13.11
N PHE A 43 -13.26 -18.76 12.44
CA PHE A 43 -12.15 -17.81 12.43
C PHE A 43 -12.06 -16.99 11.13
N SER A 44 -13.11 -17.04 10.31
CA SER A 44 -13.18 -16.37 9.03
C SER A 44 -14.48 -15.58 8.92
N THR A 45 -14.47 -14.55 8.08
CA THR A 45 -15.67 -13.82 7.66
C THR A 45 -15.95 -14.04 6.17
N SER A 46 -15.31 -15.04 5.55
CA SER A 46 -15.50 -15.39 4.13
C SER A 46 -16.94 -15.76 3.80
N ASP A 47 -17.65 -16.36 4.75
CA ASP A 47 -19.04 -16.81 4.63
C ASP A 47 -20.05 -15.66 4.67
N MET A 48 -19.73 -14.58 5.37
CA MET A 48 -20.57 -13.38 5.52
C MET A 48 -21.09 -12.88 4.16
N SER A 49 -20.24 -12.91 3.14
CA SER A 49 -20.56 -12.44 1.78
C SER A 49 -20.72 -13.57 0.77
N ALA A 50 -20.74 -14.84 1.21
CA ALA A 50 -20.86 -15.99 0.31
C ALA A 50 -22.26 -16.14 -0.30
N THR A 51 -23.30 -15.66 0.40
CA THR A 51 -24.68 -15.67 -0.10
C THR A 51 -25.41 -14.36 0.24
N TYR A 52 -26.41 -14.01 -0.55
CA TYR A 52 -27.29 -12.87 -0.24
C TYR A 52 -28.00 -13.02 1.11
N ALA A 53 -28.32 -14.24 1.53
CA ALA A 53 -28.97 -14.51 2.80
C ALA A 53 -28.03 -14.21 3.97
N ALA A 54 -26.80 -14.75 3.94
CA ALA A 54 -25.78 -14.49 4.96
C ALA A 54 -25.44 -12.99 5.04
N LEU A 55 -25.28 -12.34 3.88
CA LEU A 55 -25.00 -10.90 3.82
C LEU A 55 -26.13 -10.10 4.49
N ARG A 56 -27.38 -10.43 4.17
CA ARG A 56 -28.55 -9.76 4.74
C ARG A 56 -28.69 -10.01 6.24
N GLU A 57 -28.37 -11.22 6.71
CA GLU A 57 -28.37 -11.55 8.14
C GLU A 57 -27.35 -10.70 8.91
N ALA A 58 -26.10 -10.66 8.43
CA ALA A 58 -25.04 -9.86 9.04
C ALA A 58 -25.38 -8.34 9.04
N GLN A 59 -25.98 -7.85 7.95
CA GLN A 59 -26.49 -6.47 7.87
C GLN A 59 -27.61 -6.21 8.88
N ASN A 60 -28.59 -7.12 8.98
CA ASN A 60 -29.71 -6.97 9.91
C ASN A 60 -29.22 -6.92 11.36
N GLU A 61 -28.24 -7.76 11.73
CA GLU A 61 -27.63 -7.74 13.06
C GLU A 61 -27.02 -6.37 13.36
N PHE A 62 -26.22 -5.84 12.43
CA PHE A 62 -25.60 -4.53 12.57
C PHE A 62 -26.63 -3.38 12.66
N TYR A 63 -27.59 -3.33 11.74
CA TYR A 63 -28.57 -2.23 11.72
C TYR A 63 -29.57 -2.26 12.87
N THR A 64 -29.82 -3.44 13.46
CA THR A 64 -30.75 -3.57 14.59
C THR A 64 -30.04 -3.37 15.93
N ASN A 65 -28.84 -3.95 16.09
CA ASN A 65 -28.19 -4.07 17.39
C ASN A 65 -26.82 -3.39 17.47
N ALA A 66 -26.26 -2.93 16.36
CA ALA A 66 -24.86 -2.49 16.24
C ALA A 66 -23.86 -3.57 16.70
N THR A 67 -24.19 -4.85 16.46
CA THR A 67 -23.33 -6.02 16.72
C THR A 67 -23.03 -6.77 15.42
N GLY A 68 -22.22 -7.82 15.51
CA GLY A 68 -21.94 -8.73 14.39
C GLY A 68 -20.70 -8.35 13.58
N GLN A 69 -20.41 -9.17 12.58
CA GLN A 69 -19.19 -9.09 11.76
C GLN A 69 -19.05 -7.74 11.02
N TYR A 70 -20.16 -7.05 10.74
CA TYR A 70 -20.17 -5.71 10.10
C TYR A 70 -19.58 -4.59 10.97
N THR A 71 -19.37 -4.83 12.27
CA THR A 71 -18.79 -3.83 13.19
C THR A 71 -17.26 -3.72 13.09
N ALA A 72 -16.61 -4.62 12.34
CA ALA A 72 -15.16 -4.68 12.21
C ALA A 72 -14.73 -4.90 10.75
N PRO A 73 -13.56 -4.39 10.34
CA PRO A 73 -12.93 -4.80 9.09
C PRO A 73 -12.47 -6.26 9.15
N SER A 74 -12.14 -6.86 8.00
CA SER A 74 -11.54 -8.21 7.93
C SER A 74 -10.18 -8.30 8.61
N GLY A 75 -9.43 -7.19 8.61
CA GLY A 75 -8.12 -7.08 9.23
C GLY A 75 -8.14 -6.18 10.46
N ILE A 76 -8.09 -6.77 11.65
CA ILE A 76 -8.07 -6.04 12.94
C ILE A 76 -6.76 -6.23 13.73
N THR A 77 -5.89 -7.12 13.27
CA THR A 77 -4.62 -7.42 13.95
C THR A 77 -3.46 -7.16 13.00
N ASN A 78 -2.64 -6.17 13.36
CA ASN A 78 -1.43 -5.82 12.63
C ASN A 78 -0.20 -5.99 13.52
N ALA A 79 0.95 -6.23 12.90
CA ALA A 79 2.25 -6.24 13.56
C ALA A 79 3.29 -5.54 12.69
N PHE A 80 4.24 -4.87 13.32
CA PHE A 80 5.31 -4.15 12.63
C PHE A 80 6.65 -4.77 12.99
N GLN A 81 7.44 -5.13 11.98
CA GLN A 81 8.75 -5.70 12.15
C GLN A 81 9.82 -4.74 11.65
N LYS A 82 10.75 -4.42 12.55
CA LYS A 82 12.01 -3.77 12.22
C LYS A 82 13.11 -4.83 12.09
N LEU A 83 13.83 -4.81 10.98
CA LEU A 83 15.06 -5.58 10.80
C LEU A 83 16.25 -4.74 11.25
N SER A 84 17.28 -5.40 11.79
CA SER A 84 18.58 -4.77 12.00
C SER A 84 19.25 -4.45 10.67
N GLU A 85 20.17 -3.48 10.65
CA GLU A 85 20.90 -3.15 9.44
C GLU A 85 21.72 -4.33 8.90
N ASP A 86 22.24 -5.18 9.78
CA ASP A 86 22.97 -6.38 9.40
C ASP A 86 22.05 -7.41 8.73
N GLU A 87 20.82 -7.57 9.23
CA GLU A 87 19.82 -8.40 8.56
C GLU A 87 19.46 -7.86 7.17
N LEU A 88 19.27 -6.54 7.03
CA LEU A 88 19.00 -5.90 5.74
C LEU A 88 20.14 -6.13 4.75
N ARG A 89 21.40 -5.93 5.17
CA ARG A 89 22.57 -6.19 4.34
C ARG A 89 22.66 -7.66 3.96
N LYS A 90 22.39 -8.57 4.90
CA LYS A 90 22.45 -10.03 4.68
C LYS A 90 21.43 -10.51 3.65
N ILE A 91 20.23 -9.94 3.62
CA ILE A 91 19.21 -10.28 2.60
C ILE A 91 19.42 -9.55 1.27
N GLY A 92 20.42 -8.66 1.18
CA GLY A 92 20.69 -7.86 -0.02
C GLY A 92 19.83 -6.61 -0.16
N ALA A 93 19.21 -6.15 0.93
CA ALA A 93 18.42 -4.92 1.01
C ALA A 93 19.20 -3.76 1.66
N GLY A 94 20.54 -3.75 1.55
CA GLY A 94 21.40 -2.74 2.18
C GLY A 94 21.11 -1.29 1.74
N ASP A 95 20.53 -1.10 0.55
CA ASP A 95 20.16 0.22 0.04
C ASP A 95 19.04 0.88 0.87
N VAL A 96 18.24 0.09 1.61
CA VAL A 96 17.26 0.63 2.57
C VAL A 96 17.98 1.42 3.68
N VAL A 97 19.13 0.93 4.12
CA VAL A 97 19.98 1.64 5.11
C VAL A 97 20.61 2.87 4.48
N ALA A 98 21.13 2.75 3.25
CA ALA A 98 21.72 3.88 2.53
C ALA A 98 20.70 5.01 2.27
N ALA A 99 19.42 4.67 2.10
CA ALA A 99 18.33 5.61 1.96
C ALA A 99 17.88 6.25 3.30
N GLY A 100 18.51 5.90 4.42
CA GLY A 100 18.16 6.42 5.76
C GLY A 100 16.90 5.81 6.36
N LEU A 101 16.41 4.70 5.81
CA LEU A 101 15.16 4.06 6.26
C LEU A 101 15.38 2.95 7.30
N GLY A 102 16.62 2.70 7.73
CA GLY A 102 16.95 1.64 8.69
C GLY A 102 16.35 1.82 10.10
N ASN A 103 15.87 3.01 10.45
CA ASN A 103 15.22 3.28 11.74
C ASN A 103 13.68 3.27 11.69
N GLN A 104 13.08 2.71 10.64
CA GLN A 104 11.63 2.52 10.53
C GLN A 104 11.26 1.04 10.67
N SER A 105 9.98 0.76 10.85
CA SER A 105 9.42 -0.55 10.59
C SER A 105 9.64 -0.87 9.11
N HIS A 106 10.04 -2.09 8.80
CA HIS A 106 10.39 -2.50 7.45
C HIS A 106 9.26 -3.29 6.79
N ILE A 107 8.54 -4.07 7.61
CA ILE A 107 7.45 -4.93 7.19
C ILE A 107 6.28 -4.69 8.14
N GLU A 108 5.12 -4.40 7.59
CA GLU A 108 3.85 -4.54 8.30
C GLU A 108 3.24 -5.89 7.93
N TYR A 109 2.75 -6.62 8.94
CA TYR A 109 1.96 -7.82 8.78
C TYR A 109 0.51 -7.51 9.10
N LEU A 110 -0.40 -7.92 8.22
CA LEU A 110 -1.84 -7.84 8.45
C LEU A 110 -2.42 -9.26 8.48
N PHE A 111 -3.25 -9.53 9.48
CA PHE A 111 -4.05 -10.75 9.52
C PHE A 111 -5.44 -10.44 8.99
N GLU A 112 -5.84 -11.10 7.91
CA GLU A 112 -7.16 -10.95 7.29
C GLU A 112 -8.01 -12.19 7.53
N SER A 113 -9.23 -12.02 8.03
CA SER A 113 -10.19 -13.12 8.22
C SER A 113 -10.87 -13.58 6.92
N VAL A 114 -10.34 -13.22 5.75
CA VAL A 114 -10.92 -13.51 4.43
C VAL A 114 -9.83 -13.91 3.44
N PHE A 115 -10.24 -14.36 2.25
CA PHE A 115 -9.34 -14.46 1.09
C PHE A 115 -9.02 -13.05 0.57
N TYR A 116 -7.82 -12.55 0.82
CA TYR A 116 -7.40 -11.19 0.51
C TYR A 116 -6.25 -11.18 -0.50
N PRO A 117 -6.23 -10.29 -1.52
CA PRO A 117 -7.13 -9.15 -1.75
C PRO A 117 -8.47 -9.48 -2.44
N GLY A 118 -8.81 -10.77 -2.53
CA GLY A 118 -10.07 -11.26 -3.12
C GLY A 118 -9.93 -11.70 -4.57
N GLY A 119 -10.79 -12.63 -4.98
CA GLY A 119 -10.85 -13.13 -6.37
C GLY A 119 -9.77 -14.16 -6.75
N PRO A 120 -9.82 -14.69 -7.98
CA PRO A 120 -8.85 -15.66 -8.48
C PRO A 120 -7.49 -15.01 -8.78
N THR A 121 -6.42 -15.75 -8.50
CA THR A 121 -5.04 -15.42 -8.91
C THR A 121 -4.52 -16.51 -9.84
N PRO A 122 -3.37 -16.32 -10.52
CA PRO A 122 -2.72 -17.39 -11.28
C PRO A 122 -2.33 -18.62 -10.44
N TYR A 123 -2.33 -18.50 -9.11
CA TYR A 123 -1.90 -19.53 -8.17
C TYR A 123 -3.05 -20.24 -7.47
N TYR A 124 -4.17 -19.55 -7.26
CA TYR A 124 -5.33 -20.14 -6.59
C TYR A 124 -6.64 -19.41 -6.94
N THR A 125 -7.71 -20.18 -7.08
CA THR A 125 -9.07 -19.67 -7.21
C THR A 125 -9.84 -20.03 -5.95
N PRO A 126 -10.30 -19.05 -5.15
CA PRO A 126 -11.06 -19.34 -3.94
C PRO A 126 -12.39 -20.03 -4.29
N ARG A 127 -12.66 -21.13 -3.59
CA ARG A 127 -13.90 -21.88 -3.67
C ARG A 127 -14.97 -21.27 -2.76
N SER A 128 -16.21 -21.20 -3.26
CA SER A 128 -17.34 -20.61 -2.55
C SER A 128 -17.81 -21.40 -1.33
N ASN A 129 -17.40 -22.66 -1.19
CA ASN A 129 -17.77 -23.54 -0.08
C ASN A 129 -16.61 -23.72 0.94
N GLU A 130 -15.54 -22.94 0.83
CA GLU A 130 -14.40 -22.94 1.73
C GLU A 130 -14.25 -21.56 2.37
N THR A 131 -13.66 -21.53 3.56
CA THR A 131 -13.38 -20.31 4.33
C THR A 131 -11.88 -20.10 4.45
N TYR A 132 -11.44 -18.85 4.47
CA TYR A 132 -10.02 -18.51 4.37
C TYR A 132 -9.59 -17.49 5.41
N ILE A 133 -8.31 -17.57 5.75
CA ILE A 133 -7.56 -16.48 6.37
C ILE A 133 -6.39 -16.13 5.45
N SER A 134 -5.95 -14.88 5.48
CA SER A 134 -4.77 -14.43 4.75
C SER A 134 -3.78 -13.78 5.70
N LEU A 135 -2.51 -14.10 5.51
CA LEU A 135 -1.41 -13.37 6.15
C LEU A 135 -0.80 -12.48 5.08
N THR A 136 -0.87 -11.18 5.30
CA THR A 136 -0.47 -10.15 4.35
C THR A 136 0.81 -9.48 4.82
N ALA A 137 1.74 -9.22 3.90
CA ALA A 137 2.91 -8.40 4.17
C ALA A 137 2.86 -7.14 3.33
N SER A 138 3.16 -6.02 3.96
CA SER A 138 3.27 -4.69 3.38
C SER A 138 4.71 -4.19 3.49
N SER A 139 5.27 -3.69 2.40
CA SER A 139 6.59 -3.03 2.45
C SER A 139 6.45 -1.60 2.93
N MET A 140 7.10 -1.28 4.03
CA MET A 140 7.07 0.06 4.65
C MET A 140 8.28 0.93 4.26
N VAL A 141 9.20 0.37 3.46
CA VAL A 141 10.50 0.97 3.12
C VAL A 141 10.82 0.87 1.63
N ALA A 142 9.79 0.81 0.78
CA ALA A 142 9.97 0.69 -0.65
C ALA A 142 10.83 1.84 -1.23
N LEU A 143 11.80 1.50 -2.06
CA LEU A 143 12.70 2.43 -2.74
C LEU A 143 12.28 2.71 -4.18
N SER A 144 11.48 1.83 -4.78
CA SER A 144 10.89 2.07 -6.09
C SER A 144 10.03 3.32 -6.09
N ARG A 145 10.10 4.10 -7.16
CA ARG A 145 9.29 5.30 -7.36
C ARG A 145 8.58 5.22 -8.70
N GLY A 146 7.30 5.53 -8.67
CA GLY A 146 6.42 5.57 -9.82
C GLY A 146 6.12 6.99 -10.30
N ASN A 147 5.09 7.12 -11.11
CA ASN A 147 4.53 8.40 -11.53
C ASN A 147 3.04 8.31 -11.88
N VAL A 148 2.43 9.49 -11.91
CA VAL A 148 1.11 9.77 -12.47
C VAL A 148 1.29 10.86 -13.51
N THR A 149 1.04 10.55 -14.78
CA THR A 149 1.24 11.47 -15.90
C THR A 149 -0.01 11.63 -16.74
N LEU A 150 -0.09 12.73 -17.48
CA LEU A 150 -1.20 12.99 -18.38
C LEU A 150 -1.29 11.92 -19.49
N ARG A 151 -2.52 11.62 -19.91
CA ARG A 151 -2.82 10.83 -21.12
C ARG A 151 -3.32 11.72 -22.26
N SER A 152 -4.05 12.77 -21.91
CA SER A 152 -4.53 13.80 -22.82
C SER A 152 -4.76 15.10 -22.03
N SER A 153 -5.25 16.14 -22.72
CA SER A 153 -5.72 17.38 -22.10
C SER A 153 -7.18 17.30 -21.59
N SER A 154 -7.86 16.17 -21.76
CA SER A 154 -9.24 15.96 -21.31
C SER A 154 -9.30 15.44 -19.88
N MET A 155 -10.11 16.06 -19.02
CA MET A 155 -10.36 15.57 -17.66
C MET A 155 -11.19 14.28 -17.62
N ALA A 156 -11.84 13.89 -18.74
CA ALA A 156 -12.64 12.68 -18.82
C ALA A 156 -11.81 11.42 -19.10
N GLU A 157 -10.54 11.58 -19.47
CA GLU A 157 -9.64 10.46 -19.73
C GLU A 157 -8.80 10.13 -18.50
N PHE A 158 -8.70 8.84 -18.17
CA PHE A 158 -7.88 8.41 -17.06
C PHE A 158 -6.39 8.72 -17.32
N PRO A 159 -5.65 9.19 -16.30
CA PRO A 159 -4.22 9.41 -16.43
C PRO A 159 -3.46 8.10 -16.68
N LYS A 160 -2.18 8.21 -16.99
CA LYS A 160 -1.25 7.08 -16.94
C LYS A 160 -0.74 6.98 -15.51
N ILE A 161 -1.01 5.85 -14.85
CA ILE A 161 -0.55 5.58 -13.48
C ILE A 161 0.42 4.42 -13.56
N ASN A 162 1.65 4.64 -13.09
CA ASN A 162 2.66 3.60 -12.98
C ASN A 162 3.24 3.60 -11.57
N PRO A 163 2.80 2.70 -10.68
CA PRO A 163 3.38 2.57 -9.34
C PRO A 163 4.82 2.08 -9.34
N ASN A 164 5.24 1.39 -10.41
CA ASN A 164 6.61 0.90 -10.61
C ASN A 164 7.12 -0.02 -9.49
N TYR A 165 6.22 -0.81 -8.88
CA TYR A 165 6.56 -1.71 -7.77
C TYR A 165 7.69 -2.68 -8.16
N TYR A 166 8.61 -2.88 -7.21
CA TYR A 166 9.75 -3.79 -7.35
C TYR A 166 10.73 -3.43 -8.47
N ALA A 167 10.73 -2.19 -8.97
CA ALA A 167 11.76 -1.71 -9.87
C ALA A 167 13.14 -1.75 -9.20
N HIS A 168 13.22 -1.33 -7.95
CA HIS A 168 14.44 -1.34 -7.16
C HIS A 168 14.81 -2.76 -6.68
N PRO A 169 16.09 -3.20 -6.76
CA PRO A 169 16.50 -4.54 -6.33
C PRO A 169 16.23 -4.83 -4.85
N ALA A 170 16.48 -3.85 -3.97
CA ALA A 170 16.22 -4.01 -2.53
C ALA A 170 14.75 -4.33 -2.21
N ASP A 171 13.79 -3.78 -2.96
CA ASP A 171 12.36 -4.05 -2.76
C ASP A 171 12.02 -5.50 -3.07
N ARG A 172 12.69 -6.11 -4.07
CA ARG A 172 12.54 -7.53 -4.40
C ARG A 172 13.06 -8.41 -3.28
N LYS A 173 14.22 -8.04 -2.71
CA LYS A 173 14.81 -8.75 -1.56
C LYS A 173 13.93 -8.65 -0.31
N MET A 174 13.37 -7.48 -0.04
CA MET A 174 12.40 -7.28 1.03
C MET A 174 11.14 -8.13 0.80
N ALA A 175 10.57 -8.15 -0.41
CA ALA A 175 9.40 -8.95 -0.74
C ALA A 175 9.60 -10.45 -0.49
N VAL A 176 10.72 -11.00 -0.95
CA VAL A 176 11.06 -12.42 -0.76
C VAL A 176 11.25 -12.73 0.74
N ALA A 177 11.93 -11.84 1.48
CA ALA A 177 12.09 -12.01 2.92
C ALA A 177 10.73 -11.98 3.65
N SER A 178 9.87 -11.00 3.33
CA SER A 178 8.51 -10.89 3.85
C SER A 178 7.69 -12.15 3.59
N PHE A 179 7.76 -12.72 2.38
CA PHE A 179 7.07 -13.96 2.04
C PHE A 179 7.49 -15.13 2.96
N ARG A 180 8.80 -15.30 3.16
CA ARG A 180 9.36 -16.32 4.06
C ARG A 180 8.92 -16.10 5.50
N TYR A 181 8.83 -14.84 5.95
CA TYR A 181 8.30 -14.53 7.28
C TYR A 181 6.82 -14.87 7.42
N LEU A 182 5.98 -14.57 6.41
CA LEU A 182 4.58 -14.96 6.41
C LEU A 182 4.41 -16.48 6.56
N ARG A 183 5.17 -17.27 5.81
CA ARG A 183 5.16 -18.73 5.95
C ARG A 183 5.64 -19.20 7.32
N LYS A 184 6.67 -18.55 7.86
CA LYS A 184 7.13 -18.82 9.23
C LYS A 184 6.00 -18.55 10.25
N ILE A 185 5.27 -17.46 10.11
CA ILE A 185 4.10 -17.15 10.95
C ILE A 185 3.04 -18.24 10.79
N LEU A 186 2.63 -18.57 9.56
CA LEU A 186 1.64 -19.61 9.27
C LEU A 186 2.04 -20.98 9.85
N SER A 187 3.33 -21.31 9.80
CA SER A 187 3.87 -22.58 10.31
C SER A 187 3.92 -22.68 11.84
N HIS A 188 3.76 -21.55 12.55
CA HIS A 188 3.86 -21.52 13.99
C HIS A 188 2.77 -22.41 14.64
N PRO A 189 3.06 -23.22 15.68
CA PRO A 189 2.10 -24.19 16.23
C PRO A 189 0.77 -23.57 16.69
N ARG A 190 0.78 -22.30 17.13
CA ARG A 190 -0.45 -21.57 17.51
C ARG A 190 -1.36 -21.25 16.33
N MET A 191 -0.87 -21.28 15.09
CA MET A 191 -1.71 -21.08 13.90
C MET A 191 -2.52 -22.32 13.53
N ALA A 192 -2.09 -23.51 13.97
CA ALA A 192 -2.73 -24.78 13.62
C ALA A 192 -4.19 -24.89 14.11
N GLN A 193 -4.59 -24.06 15.08
CA GLN A 193 -5.99 -23.99 15.54
C GLN A 193 -6.92 -23.27 14.55
N PHE A 194 -6.36 -22.43 13.67
CA PHE A 194 -7.14 -21.62 12.72
C PHE A 194 -7.25 -22.31 11.36
N THR A 195 -6.22 -23.05 10.95
CA THR A 195 -6.09 -23.58 9.58
C THR A 195 -6.57 -25.03 9.47
N VAL A 196 -7.12 -25.41 8.31
CA VAL A 196 -7.51 -26.79 7.99
C VAL A 196 -6.78 -27.30 6.76
N GLY A 197 -6.50 -28.61 6.70
CA GLY A 197 -5.93 -29.26 5.53
C GLY A 197 -4.40 -29.46 5.57
N PRO A 198 -3.82 -30.00 4.48
CA PRO A 198 -2.37 -30.22 4.38
C PRO A 198 -1.60 -28.90 4.35
N ASN A 199 -0.27 -28.95 4.51
CA ASN A 199 0.60 -27.77 4.41
C ASN A 199 0.17 -26.58 5.30
N LYS A 200 -0.32 -26.88 6.51
CA LYS A 200 -0.85 -25.86 7.45
C LYS A 200 -2.01 -25.05 6.84
N GLY A 201 -2.77 -25.69 5.96
CA GLY A 201 -3.87 -25.09 5.22
C GLY A 201 -3.45 -24.15 4.09
N GLU A 202 -2.16 -23.92 3.83
CA GLU A 202 -1.73 -23.01 2.77
C GLU A 202 -2.25 -23.48 1.39
N VAL A 203 -3.00 -22.61 0.73
CA VAL A 203 -3.57 -22.82 -0.60
C VAL A 203 -2.98 -21.89 -1.67
N SER A 204 -2.45 -20.73 -1.26
CA SER A 204 -1.80 -19.77 -2.17
C SER A 204 -0.53 -19.20 -1.56
N PRO A 205 0.63 -19.32 -2.23
CA PRO A 205 0.85 -20.02 -3.51
C PRO A 205 0.79 -21.55 -3.39
N GLY A 206 0.85 -22.09 -2.17
CA GLY A 206 0.89 -23.52 -1.93
C GLY A 206 2.27 -24.13 -2.21
N ALA A 207 2.33 -25.47 -2.17
CA ALA A 207 3.60 -26.21 -2.14
C ALA A 207 4.43 -26.16 -3.44
N SER A 208 3.88 -25.64 -4.55
CA SER A 208 4.61 -25.50 -5.82
C SER A 208 5.63 -24.37 -5.81
N VAL A 209 5.46 -23.38 -4.93
CA VAL A 209 6.45 -22.32 -4.68
C VAL A 209 7.14 -22.68 -3.37
N THR A 210 8.42 -23.04 -3.42
CA THR A 210 9.19 -23.43 -2.22
C THR A 210 9.92 -22.24 -1.60
N ASP A 211 10.33 -22.35 -0.34
CA ASP A 211 10.97 -21.23 0.39
C ASP A 211 12.37 -20.88 -0.14
N ASP A 212 13.04 -21.84 -0.78
CA ASP A 212 14.38 -21.71 -1.35
C ASP A 212 14.38 -21.19 -2.79
N ASP A 213 13.24 -21.21 -3.49
CA ASP A 213 13.10 -20.70 -4.86
C ASP A 213 12.72 -19.19 -4.84
N GLU A 214 13.74 -18.34 -4.79
CA GLU A 214 13.56 -16.89 -4.78
C GLU A 214 12.80 -16.36 -6.01
N ASP A 215 13.05 -16.93 -7.20
CA ASP A 215 12.44 -16.47 -8.44
C ASP A 215 10.95 -16.83 -8.49
N ALA A 216 10.58 -18.04 -8.05
CA ALA A 216 9.18 -18.43 -7.92
C ALA A 216 8.44 -17.58 -6.87
N ILE A 217 9.08 -17.28 -5.73
CA ILE A 217 8.52 -16.39 -4.71
C ILE A 217 8.29 -15.00 -5.31
N LEU A 218 9.27 -14.43 -6.00
CA LEU A 218 9.13 -13.08 -6.56
C LEU A 218 8.06 -13.05 -7.68
N ALA A 219 7.95 -14.11 -8.49
CA ALA A 219 6.89 -14.25 -9.48
C ALA A 219 5.51 -14.31 -8.82
N TYR A 220 5.38 -15.02 -7.68
CA TYR A 220 4.16 -15.05 -6.90
C TYR A 220 3.79 -13.68 -6.34
N VAL A 221 4.75 -13.02 -5.68
CA VAL A 221 4.55 -11.69 -5.11
C VAL A 221 4.07 -10.74 -6.21
N ARG A 222 4.80 -10.61 -7.31
CA ARG A 222 4.42 -9.70 -8.42
C ARG A 222 3.04 -9.96 -9.00
N ALA A 223 2.62 -11.21 -9.06
CA ALA A 223 1.31 -11.59 -9.60
C ALA A 223 0.16 -11.33 -8.61
N THR A 224 0.45 -11.16 -7.33
CA THR A 224 -0.54 -11.00 -6.26
C THR A 224 -0.47 -9.66 -5.55
N THR A 225 0.55 -8.85 -5.85
CA THR A 225 0.69 -7.50 -5.29
C THR A 225 -0.46 -6.60 -5.68
N ILE A 226 -1.01 -5.92 -4.69
CA ILE A 226 -1.93 -4.80 -4.87
C ILE A 226 -1.42 -3.55 -4.12
N PRO A 227 -1.95 -2.35 -4.45
CA PRO A 227 -1.73 -1.16 -3.63
C PRO A 227 -2.24 -1.36 -2.20
N ASN A 228 -1.54 -0.81 -1.20
CA ASN A 228 -2.09 -0.64 0.15
C ASN A 228 -2.92 0.66 0.28
N TRP A 229 -3.13 1.36 -0.84
CA TRP A 229 -3.87 2.62 -0.93
C TRP A 229 -3.23 3.79 -0.13
N HIS A 230 -1.91 3.82 -0.04
CA HIS A 230 -1.12 4.90 0.55
C HIS A 230 -0.39 5.75 -0.50
N ALA A 231 -0.86 5.73 -1.75
CA ALA A 231 -0.33 6.50 -2.87
C ALA A 231 -0.09 7.99 -2.50
N SER A 232 1.16 8.43 -2.58
CA SER A 232 1.65 9.71 -2.07
C SER A 232 2.88 10.21 -2.85
N GLY A 233 3.37 11.41 -2.50
CA GLY A 233 4.67 11.92 -2.97
C GLY A 233 4.68 12.62 -4.34
N THR A 234 3.56 12.61 -5.07
CA THR A 234 3.47 13.19 -6.43
C THR A 234 3.60 14.71 -6.50
N ASN A 235 3.47 15.40 -5.37
CA ASN A 235 3.72 16.84 -5.23
C ASN A 235 4.58 17.12 -3.98
N GLN A 236 5.63 16.33 -3.78
CA GLN A 236 6.41 16.30 -2.55
C GLN A 236 6.85 17.68 -2.02
N MET A 237 6.72 17.85 -0.71
CA MET A 237 7.22 19.01 0.04
C MET A 237 8.72 18.83 0.30
N ARG A 238 9.54 19.55 -0.49
CA ARG A 238 11.01 19.59 -0.41
C ARG A 238 11.50 20.97 -0.87
N PRO A 239 12.78 21.31 -0.62
CA PRO A 239 13.40 22.43 -1.34
C PRO A 239 13.23 22.26 -2.85
N GLU A 240 12.94 23.35 -3.58
CA GLU A 240 12.74 23.31 -5.03
C GLU A 240 13.98 22.75 -5.76
N ALA A 241 15.18 23.12 -5.30
CA ALA A 241 16.45 22.62 -5.83
C ALA A 241 16.62 21.09 -5.66
N ASP A 242 15.92 20.48 -4.72
CA ASP A 242 15.94 19.03 -4.43
C ASP A 242 14.73 18.30 -5.04
N GLY A 243 14.04 18.95 -5.98
CA GLY A 243 12.87 18.39 -6.68
C GLY A 243 11.54 18.54 -5.93
N GLY A 244 11.42 19.57 -5.09
CA GLY A 244 10.18 19.93 -4.43
C GLY A 244 9.13 20.53 -5.37
N VAL A 245 7.85 20.29 -5.06
CA VAL A 245 6.70 20.90 -5.75
C VAL A 245 6.05 21.97 -4.88
N VAL A 246 6.02 21.77 -3.56
CA VAL A 246 5.51 22.75 -2.60
C VAL A 246 6.54 23.12 -1.54
N ASP A 247 6.43 24.35 -1.03
CA ASP A 247 7.23 24.86 0.08
C ASP A 247 6.69 24.38 1.46
N PRO A 248 7.39 24.69 2.58
CA PRO A 248 6.91 24.33 3.92
C PRO A 248 5.58 24.96 4.36
N ARG A 249 5.03 25.92 3.58
CA ARG A 249 3.70 26.50 3.76
C ARG A 249 2.68 25.91 2.76
N LEU A 250 3.03 24.80 2.12
CA LEU A 250 2.23 24.07 1.14
C LEU A 250 1.93 24.85 -0.15
N ARG A 251 2.67 25.94 -0.41
CA ARG A 251 2.50 26.78 -1.61
C ARG A 251 3.23 26.15 -2.78
N VAL A 252 2.58 26.10 -3.94
CA VAL A 252 3.19 25.61 -5.17
C VAL A 252 4.26 26.60 -5.62
N TYR A 253 5.48 26.12 -5.87
CA TYR A 253 6.56 27.00 -6.34
C TYR A 253 6.19 27.67 -7.66
N GLY A 254 6.54 28.95 -7.79
CA GLY A 254 6.30 29.73 -9.01
C GLY A 254 4.83 30.05 -9.34
N VAL A 255 3.88 29.77 -8.43
CA VAL A 255 2.45 30.05 -8.64
C VAL A 255 1.85 30.74 -7.41
N ASP A 256 1.33 31.95 -7.62
CA ASP A 256 0.66 32.71 -6.58
C ASP A 256 -0.74 32.17 -6.29
N GLY A 257 -1.14 32.18 -5.01
CA GLY A 257 -2.50 31.82 -4.60
C GLY A 257 -2.86 30.33 -4.71
N LEU A 258 -1.89 29.44 -4.93
CA LEU A 258 -2.11 28.00 -5.07
C LEU A 258 -1.39 27.20 -3.97
N ARG A 259 -2.09 26.24 -3.37
CA ARG A 259 -1.55 25.28 -2.39
C ARG A 259 -2.00 23.86 -2.72
N VAL A 260 -1.21 22.87 -2.28
CA VAL A 260 -1.57 21.44 -2.31
C VAL A 260 -1.64 20.94 -0.87
N VAL A 261 -2.78 20.40 -0.45
CA VAL A 261 -3.05 20.00 0.94
C VAL A 261 -3.67 18.60 0.97
N ASP A 262 -2.84 17.60 0.66
CA ASP A 262 -3.20 16.18 0.69
C ASP A 262 -1.94 15.31 0.82
N CYS A 263 -2.06 13.97 0.73
CA CYS A 263 -0.94 13.05 0.85
C CYS A 263 0.12 13.18 -0.26
N SER A 264 -0.18 13.84 -1.39
CA SER A 264 0.80 14.01 -2.47
C SER A 264 2.03 14.81 -2.04
N VAL A 265 1.93 15.59 -0.95
CA VAL A 265 3.05 16.37 -0.42
C VAL A 265 4.03 15.55 0.44
N ILE A 266 3.71 14.29 0.76
CA ILE A 266 4.53 13.45 1.65
C ILE A 266 5.78 12.92 0.90
N PRO A 267 7.01 13.40 1.21
CA PRO A 267 8.22 13.01 0.46
C PRO A 267 8.75 11.62 0.85
N VAL A 268 8.46 11.18 2.07
CA VAL A 268 8.82 9.87 2.63
C VAL A 268 7.60 9.39 3.39
N LEU A 269 7.08 8.23 2.99
CA LEU A 269 5.91 7.66 3.66
C LEU A 269 6.28 7.32 5.11
N PRO A 270 5.40 7.64 6.08
CA PRO A 270 5.56 7.13 7.43
C PRO A 270 5.28 5.63 7.45
N ASP A 271 5.89 4.90 8.37
CA ASP A 271 5.82 3.44 8.48
C ASP A 271 4.51 2.94 9.16
N VAL A 272 3.37 3.52 8.77
CA VAL A 272 2.01 3.23 9.26
C VAL A 272 0.95 3.49 8.17
N ASN A 273 -0.32 3.12 8.41
CA ASN A 273 -1.44 3.60 7.61
C ASN A 273 -1.55 5.14 7.69
N ILE A 274 -1.75 5.78 6.54
CA ILE A 274 -1.55 7.24 6.43
C ILE A 274 -2.77 8.10 6.72
N VAL A 275 -3.93 7.53 7.07
CA VAL A 275 -5.16 8.31 7.30
C VAL A 275 -4.97 9.41 8.35
N ALA A 276 -4.30 9.09 9.46
CA ALA A 276 -3.99 10.07 10.49
C ALA A 276 -3.02 11.15 9.98
N SER A 277 -2.03 10.77 9.17
CA SER A 277 -1.11 11.70 8.54
C SER A 277 -1.81 12.66 7.57
N VAL A 278 -2.80 12.16 6.82
CA VAL A 278 -3.62 12.98 5.92
C VAL A 278 -4.46 13.99 6.69
N TYR A 279 -5.08 13.59 7.81
CA TYR A 279 -5.77 14.54 8.69
C TYR A 279 -4.83 15.60 9.25
N MET A 280 -3.63 15.22 9.69
CA MET A 280 -2.64 16.20 10.17
C MET A 280 -2.24 17.21 9.09
N ILE A 281 -2.08 16.77 7.83
CA ILE A 281 -1.80 17.66 6.70
C ILE A 281 -2.98 18.62 6.46
N GLY A 282 -4.21 18.11 6.49
CA GLY A 282 -5.42 18.92 6.34
C GLY A 282 -5.54 20.00 7.42
N GLU A 283 -5.42 19.62 8.69
CA GLU A 283 -5.45 20.54 9.83
C GLU A 283 -4.34 21.59 9.76
N LYS A 284 -3.10 21.16 9.45
CA LYS A 284 -1.97 22.08 9.31
C LYS A 284 -2.17 23.03 8.13
N GLY A 285 -2.66 22.54 7.00
CA GLY A 285 -2.96 23.37 5.83
C GLY A 285 -4.03 24.41 6.10
N ALA A 286 -5.12 24.03 6.78
CA ALA A 286 -6.17 24.95 7.21
C ALA A 286 -5.61 26.05 8.13
N ALA A 287 -4.79 25.70 9.11
CA ALA A 287 -4.15 26.67 10.00
C ALA A 287 -3.22 27.65 9.26
N LEU A 288 -2.42 27.15 8.30
CA LEU A 288 -1.52 28.00 7.49
C LEU A 288 -2.29 28.97 6.58
N ILE A 289 -3.40 28.50 5.99
CA ILE A 289 -4.28 29.36 5.20
C ILE A 289 -4.87 30.45 6.09
N ARG A 290 -5.42 30.09 7.25
CA ARG A 290 -6.01 31.04 8.19
C ARG A 290 -5.02 32.12 8.65
N GLU A 291 -3.79 31.70 8.96
CA GLU A 291 -2.68 32.60 9.31
C GLU A 291 -2.40 33.62 8.19
N ASP A 292 -2.29 33.16 6.93
CA ASP A 292 -1.96 34.03 5.79
C ASP A 292 -3.13 34.98 5.40
N TRP A 293 -4.37 34.63 5.76
CA TRP A 293 -5.56 35.43 5.48
C TRP A 293 -5.96 36.36 6.64
N ASN A 294 -5.19 36.42 7.74
CA ASN A 294 -5.49 37.20 8.95
C ASN A 294 -6.90 36.94 9.53
N ASP A 295 -7.42 35.72 9.35
CA ASP A 295 -8.71 35.31 9.91
C ASP A 295 -8.47 34.76 11.33
N SER A 296 -8.28 35.65 12.30
CA SER A 296 -7.94 35.33 13.69
C SER A 296 -9.09 34.70 14.48
#